data_AF-A0A3D5L8C1-F1
#
_entry.id   AF-A0A3D5L8C1-F1
#
_cell.length_a   1.000
_cell.length_b   1.000
_cell.length_c   1.000
_cell.angle_alpha   90.00
_cell.angle_beta   90.00
_cell.angle_gamma   90.00
#
_symmetry.space_group_name_H-M   'P 1'
#
loop_
_entity.id
_entity.type
_entity.pdbx_description
1 polymer ?
#
loop_
_entity_poly.entity_id
_entity_poly.type
_entity_poly.pdbx_seq_one_letter_code
_entity_poly.pdbx_strand_id
1 'polypeptide(L)'
;MATNTTNYRFKKPDESDFYDVADQNKNWDLADEALKNLDTPTFEDYTGSTAVPSATDAIDQIKSKGKLGTLLSNIKAAFKGACLIGHIVNNCVTDNSSLPLSAAQGKVLKDLYTQLYSDSQTIANNLSDGLYGTTQDITLDQLMKHMSDWNHPFVFDIGYTLPIAPDKNNAIGIGERGMLHAFSYSGKHFYCIDASKGWQESPYALKSDLINTKYLVNEFNAYNDTIVLTSTATDGSKIQLSTDGTNLYLNKKLKGATDWTTVWKK
;
A
#
# COMPACT_ATOMS: atom_id res chain seq x y z
N MET A 1 -53.92 80.79 13.78
CA MET A 1 -54.10 79.55 12.99
C MET A 1 -52.95 78.63 13.36
N ALA A 2 -53.25 77.44 13.90
CA ALA A 2 -52.22 76.47 14.28
C ALA A 2 -51.31 76.12 13.08
N THR A 3 -50.00 76.18 13.30
CA THR A 3 -48.99 75.92 12.26
C THR A 3 -48.29 74.58 12.53
N ASN A 4 -47.96 73.83 11.48
CA ASN A 4 -47.25 72.54 11.63
C ASN A 4 -45.74 72.73 11.49
N THR A 5 -44.96 71.80 12.03
CA THR A 5 -43.52 71.68 11.73
C THR A 5 -43.29 71.25 10.28
N THR A 6 -42.12 71.55 9.73
CA THR A 6 -41.84 71.36 8.31
C THR A 6 -41.61 69.90 7.91
N ASN A 7 -40.82 69.17 8.71
CA ASN A 7 -40.32 67.85 8.32
C ASN A 7 -41.30 66.72 8.66
N TYR A 8 -41.76 66.67 9.91
CA TYR A 8 -42.63 65.60 10.41
C TYR A 8 -44.08 66.05 10.62
N ARG A 9 -44.41 67.28 10.21
CA ARG A 9 -45.77 67.85 10.25
C ARG A 9 -46.43 67.86 11.63
N PHE A 10 -45.65 67.77 12.71
CA PHE A 10 -46.14 67.91 14.07
C PHE A 10 -46.92 69.21 14.24
N LYS A 11 -48.11 69.14 14.84
CA LYS A 11 -48.90 70.32 15.17
C LYS A 11 -48.20 71.15 16.23
N LYS A 12 -48.10 72.46 16.01
CA LYS A 12 -47.65 73.39 17.05
C LYS A 12 -48.87 73.99 17.77
N PRO A 13 -48.78 74.20 19.10
CA PRO A 13 -49.81 74.94 19.83
C PRO A 13 -49.91 76.37 19.30
N ASP A 14 -51.12 76.90 19.19
CA ASP A 14 -51.38 78.31 18.86
C ASP A 14 -51.37 79.14 20.16
N GLU A 15 -50.98 80.41 20.10
CA GLU A 15 -50.80 81.27 21.30
C GLU A 15 -52.11 81.49 22.08
N SER A 16 -53.26 81.33 21.40
CA SER A 16 -54.60 81.50 21.97
C SER A 16 -55.36 80.19 22.24
N ASP A 17 -54.75 79.03 21.98
CA ASP A 17 -55.41 77.72 22.08
C ASP A 17 -54.90 76.93 23.30
N PHE A 18 -55.81 76.32 24.05
CA PHE A 18 -55.42 75.49 25.20
C PHE A 18 -54.72 74.22 24.69
N TYR A 19 -53.64 73.82 25.35
CA TYR A 19 -52.86 72.63 24.95
C TYR A 19 -53.73 71.37 24.92
N ASP A 20 -54.04 70.85 23.73
CA ASP A 20 -54.74 69.57 23.56
C ASP A 20 -53.74 68.40 23.65
N VAL A 21 -53.95 67.53 24.64
CA VAL A 21 -53.16 66.32 24.86
C VAL A 21 -53.30 65.33 23.69
N ALA A 22 -54.44 65.31 23.00
CA ALA A 22 -54.66 64.44 21.85
C ALA A 22 -53.73 64.79 20.68
N ASP A 23 -53.49 66.09 20.45
CA ASP A 23 -52.57 66.56 19.41
C ASP A 23 -51.11 66.26 19.77
N GLN A 24 -50.76 66.27 21.06
CA GLN A 24 -49.42 65.86 21.51
C GLN A 24 -49.19 64.36 21.34
N ASN A 25 -50.16 63.52 21.72
CA ASN A 25 -50.04 62.06 21.54
C ASN A 25 -49.88 61.71 20.06
N LYS A 26 -50.63 62.39 19.17
CA LYS A 26 -50.48 62.21 17.73
C LYS A 26 -49.09 62.61 17.21
N ASN A 27 -48.51 63.67 17.74
CA ASN A 27 -47.14 64.05 17.40
C ASN A 27 -46.11 63.04 17.92
N TRP A 28 -46.33 62.45 19.10
CA TRP A 28 -45.49 61.39 19.67
C TRP A 28 -45.54 60.11 18.85
N ASP A 29 -46.73 59.68 18.41
CA ASP A 29 -46.88 58.52 17.53
C ASP A 29 -46.13 58.73 16.20
N LEU A 30 -46.25 59.92 15.61
CA LEU A 30 -45.53 60.28 14.38
C LEU A 30 -44.00 60.33 14.60
N ALA A 31 -43.54 60.74 15.79
CA ALA A 31 -42.13 60.72 16.14
C ALA A 31 -41.61 59.29 16.30
N ASP A 32 -42.36 58.43 16.99
CA ASP A 32 -42.03 57.01 17.18
C ASP A 32 -41.95 56.26 15.85
N GLU A 33 -42.90 56.46 14.94
CA GLU A 33 -42.89 55.88 13.60
C GLU A 33 -41.64 56.31 12.79
N ALA A 34 -41.28 57.59 12.85
CA ALA A 34 -40.09 58.10 12.17
C ALA A 34 -38.78 57.57 12.78
N LEU A 35 -38.71 57.43 14.10
CA LEU A 35 -37.59 56.82 14.83
C LEU A 35 -37.47 55.33 14.51
N LYS A 36 -38.58 54.59 14.43
CA LYS A 36 -38.60 53.17 14.07
C LYS A 36 -38.09 52.91 12.65
N ASN A 37 -38.41 53.81 11.72
CA ASN A 37 -37.92 53.77 10.34
C ASN A 37 -36.40 54.07 10.24
N LEU A 38 -35.81 54.77 11.22
CA LEU A 38 -34.36 54.98 11.32
C LEU A 38 -33.59 53.80 11.94
N ASP A 39 -34.26 53.04 12.82
CA ASP A 39 -33.68 51.88 13.50
C ASP A 39 -33.59 50.62 12.62
N THR A 40 -34.40 50.56 11.57
CA THR A 40 -34.45 49.41 10.66
C THR A 40 -33.99 49.82 9.25
N PRO A 41 -32.68 50.06 9.04
CA PRO A 41 -32.19 50.36 7.69
C PRO A 41 -32.40 49.13 6.82
N THR A 42 -33.38 49.19 5.93
CA THR A 42 -33.49 48.24 4.82
C THR A 42 -32.44 48.64 3.79
N PHE A 43 -31.56 47.70 3.46
CA PHE A 43 -30.75 47.84 2.25
C PHE A 43 -31.70 47.58 1.09
N GLU A 44 -31.82 48.56 0.19
CA GLU A 44 -32.52 48.35 -1.07
C GLU A 44 -31.70 47.33 -1.87
N ASP A 45 -32.30 46.16 -2.12
CA ASP A 45 -31.71 45.13 -2.94
C ASP A 45 -31.87 45.50 -4.43
N TYR A 46 -30.83 46.13 -4.97
CA TYR A 46 -30.74 46.45 -6.41
C TYR A 46 -30.24 45.26 -7.25
N THR A 47 -30.21 44.03 -6.71
CA THR A 47 -29.89 42.84 -7.52
C THR A 47 -31.05 42.37 -8.41
N GLY A 48 -32.23 43.01 -8.30
CA GLY A 48 -33.39 42.82 -9.18
C GLY A 48 -33.55 43.91 -10.27
N SER A 49 -34.70 43.93 -10.98
CA SER A 49 -35.00 44.89 -12.06
C SER A 49 -35.33 46.32 -11.59
N THR A 50 -35.00 46.69 -10.36
CA THR A 50 -35.20 48.05 -9.83
C THR A 50 -34.16 48.98 -10.44
N ALA A 51 -34.62 50.10 -10.99
CA ALA A 51 -33.73 51.09 -11.61
C ALA A 51 -32.79 51.68 -10.54
N VAL A 52 -31.49 51.54 -10.77
CA VAL A 52 -30.45 52.09 -9.89
C VAL A 52 -30.59 53.61 -9.86
N PRO A 53 -30.66 54.24 -8.66
CA PRO A 53 -30.77 55.69 -8.54
C PRO A 53 -29.55 56.40 -9.13
N SER A 54 -29.70 57.69 -9.44
CA SER A 54 -28.59 58.50 -9.96
C SER A 54 -27.46 58.58 -8.93
N ALA A 55 -26.22 58.71 -9.39
CA ALA A 55 -25.05 58.77 -8.52
C ALA A 55 -25.15 59.90 -7.48
N THR A 56 -25.72 61.05 -7.87
CA THR A 56 -25.94 62.19 -6.98
C THR A 56 -26.93 61.87 -5.87
N ASP A 57 -28.06 61.24 -6.22
CA ASP A 57 -29.11 60.88 -5.25
C ASP A 57 -28.63 59.77 -4.30
N ALA A 58 -27.89 58.80 -4.81
CA ALA A 58 -27.28 57.75 -4.00
C ALA A 58 -26.26 58.32 -3.00
N ILE A 59 -25.44 59.29 -3.42
CA ILE A 59 -24.46 59.95 -2.55
C ILE A 59 -25.15 60.78 -1.46
N ASP A 60 -26.22 61.49 -1.79
CA ASP A 60 -26.97 62.29 -0.81
C ASP A 60 -27.79 61.42 0.15
N GLN A 61 -28.26 60.25 -0.30
CA GLN A 61 -28.80 59.21 0.58
C GLN A 61 -27.76 58.62 1.53
N ILE A 62 -26.52 58.40 1.08
CA ILE A 62 -25.42 57.93 1.93
C ILE A 62 -24.99 59.00 2.94
N LYS A 63 -25.01 60.29 2.57
CA LYS A 63 -24.72 61.40 3.49
C LYS A 63 -25.81 61.59 4.55
N SER A 64 -27.08 61.41 4.18
CA SER A 64 -28.23 61.56 5.09
C SER A 64 -28.44 60.34 6.00
N LYS A 65 -28.07 59.14 5.55
CA LYS A 65 -28.07 57.91 6.36
C LYS A 65 -26.71 57.78 7.07
N GLY A 66 -26.57 58.39 8.26
CA GLY A 66 -25.33 58.51 9.05
C GLY A 66 -24.59 57.24 9.51
N LYS A 67 -24.58 56.14 8.73
CA LYS A 67 -24.00 54.83 9.09
C LYS A 67 -22.93 54.32 8.09
N LEU A 68 -22.31 55.21 7.30
CA LEU A 68 -21.16 54.87 6.44
C LEU A 68 -20.01 54.21 7.23
N GLY A 69 -19.76 54.66 8.46
CA GLY A 69 -18.76 54.07 9.36
C GLY A 69 -19.10 52.62 9.76
N THR A 70 -20.37 52.32 10.01
CA THR A 70 -20.85 50.96 10.32
C THR A 70 -20.78 50.06 9.09
N LEU A 71 -21.10 50.58 7.90
CA LEU A 71 -20.95 49.86 6.63
C LEU A 71 -19.48 49.47 6.37
N LEU A 72 -18.56 50.43 6.51
CA LEU A 72 -17.12 50.18 6.36
C LEU A 72 -16.60 49.20 7.43
N SER A 73 -17.11 49.29 8.67
CA SER A 73 -16.78 48.34 9.74
C SER A 73 -17.28 46.92 9.43
N ASN A 74 -18.50 46.78 8.90
CA ASN A 74 -19.06 45.49 8.53
C ASN A 74 -18.34 44.88 7.32
N ILE A 75 -17.98 45.68 6.32
CA ILE A 75 -17.15 45.25 5.19
C ILE A 75 -15.76 44.82 5.68
N LYS A 76 -15.14 45.59 6.59
CA LYS A 76 -13.84 45.23 7.21
C LYS A 76 -13.92 43.92 8.01
N ALA A 77 -15.03 43.67 8.69
CA ALA A 77 -15.28 42.42 9.40
C ALA A 77 -15.46 41.24 8.43
N ALA A 78 -16.21 41.42 7.34
CA ALA A 78 -16.39 40.42 6.29
C ALA A 78 -15.07 40.06 5.59
N PHE A 79 -14.22 41.05 5.28
CA PHE A 79 -12.88 40.80 4.72
C PHE A 79 -11.96 40.09 5.72
N LYS A 80 -12.03 40.40 7.03
CA LYS A 80 -11.30 39.61 8.05
C LYS A 80 -11.79 38.15 8.12
N GLY A 81 -13.10 37.92 7.98
CA GLY A 81 -13.67 36.56 7.88
C GLY A 81 -13.23 35.82 6.61
N ALA A 82 -13.17 36.51 5.47
CA ALA A 82 -12.67 35.94 4.22
C ALA A 82 -11.14 35.69 4.24
N CYS A 83 -10.36 36.56 4.89
CA CYS A 83 -8.93 36.32 5.11
C CYS A 83 -8.67 35.16 6.09
N LEU A 84 -9.60 34.83 6.99
CA LEU A 84 -9.53 33.61 7.81
C LEU A 84 -9.74 32.34 6.96
N ILE A 85 -10.55 32.42 5.88
CA ILE A 85 -10.58 31.41 4.81
C ILE A 85 -9.24 31.42 4.04
N GLY A 86 -8.57 32.57 3.93
CA GLY A 86 -7.18 32.69 3.45
C GLY A 86 -6.11 32.10 4.39
N HIS A 87 -6.45 31.76 5.65
CA HIS A 87 -5.62 30.91 6.52
C HIS A 87 -5.84 29.41 6.26
N ILE A 88 -6.51 29.05 5.17
CA ILE A 88 -6.31 27.76 4.54
C ILE A 88 -4.80 27.61 4.26
N VAL A 89 -4.11 26.83 5.10
CA VAL A 89 -2.66 26.87 5.26
C VAL A 89 -1.93 26.37 4.00
N ASN A 90 -1.48 27.30 3.17
CA ASN A 90 -0.63 27.00 2.02
C ASN A 90 0.84 26.85 2.42
N ASN A 91 1.25 25.71 3.00
CA ASN A 91 2.53 25.04 2.68
C ASN A 91 2.97 23.87 3.60
N CYS A 92 2.15 23.29 4.48
CA CYS A 92 2.64 22.23 5.39
C CYS A 92 3.85 22.67 6.26
N VAL A 93 4.03 23.98 6.51
CA VAL A 93 5.14 24.55 7.30
C VAL A 93 4.77 24.77 8.77
N THR A 94 3.56 24.37 9.15
CA THR A 94 3.05 24.45 10.53
C THR A 94 2.74 23.05 11.01
N ASP A 95 3.12 22.77 12.24
CA ASP A 95 2.85 21.53 12.99
C ASP A 95 1.60 21.65 13.88
N ASN A 96 0.91 22.80 13.84
CA ASN A 96 -0.27 23.06 14.65
C ASN A 96 -1.51 22.28 14.14
N SER A 97 -1.91 21.26 14.91
CA SER A 97 -3.05 20.38 14.60
C SER A 97 -4.43 21.05 14.67
N SER A 98 -4.54 22.27 15.19
CA SER A 98 -5.81 23.01 15.26
C SER A 98 -6.15 23.77 13.98
N LEU A 99 -5.26 23.77 12.98
CA LEU A 99 -5.47 24.45 11.70
C LEU A 99 -6.00 23.48 10.63
N PRO A 100 -7.06 23.83 9.88
CA PRO A 100 -7.59 22.98 8.82
C PRO A 100 -6.66 22.96 7.59
N LEU A 101 -6.54 21.78 6.96
CA LEU A 101 -5.83 21.62 5.69
C LEU A 101 -6.54 22.36 4.56
N SER A 102 -5.79 22.86 3.58
CA SER A 102 -6.41 23.35 2.34
C SER A 102 -7.13 22.24 1.60
N ALA A 103 -8.22 22.59 0.90
CA ALA A 103 -8.94 21.63 0.06
C ALA A 103 -8.02 21.00 -1.00
N ALA A 104 -7.05 21.75 -1.54
CA ALA A 104 -6.07 21.25 -2.49
C ALA A 104 -5.12 20.23 -1.86
N GLN A 105 -4.55 20.52 -0.68
CA GLN A 105 -3.67 19.58 0.04
C GLN A 105 -4.44 18.36 0.57
N GLY A 106 -5.66 18.56 1.07
CA GLY A 106 -6.52 17.49 1.56
C GLY A 106 -6.86 16.50 0.44
N LYS A 107 -7.04 16.99 -0.79
CA LYS A 107 -7.19 16.13 -1.97
C LYS A 107 -5.93 15.34 -2.26
N VAL A 108 -4.76 15.98 -2.33
CA VAL A 108 -3.48 15.28 -2.58
C VAL A 108 -3.20 14.23 -1.51
N LEU A 109 -3.44 14.54 -0.23
CA LEU A 109 -3.30 13.59 0.87
C LEU A 109 -4.25 12.40 0.73
N LYS A 110 -5.52 12.64 0.40
CA LYS A 110 -6.51 11.58 0.18
C LYS A 110 -6.12 10.69 -1.01
N ASP A 111 -5.64 11.29 -2.10
CA ASP A 111 -5.20 10.56 -3.29
C ASP A 111 -3.97 9.69 -2.95
N LEU A 112 -2.97 10.23 -2.24
CA LEU A 112 -1.81 9.48 -1.75
C LEU A 112 -2.19 8.36 -0.78
N TYR A 113 -3.11 8.62 0.15
CA TYR A 113 -3.62 7.60 1.07
C TYR A 113 -4.30 6.45 0.32
N THR A 114 -5.12 6.79 -0.68
CA THR A 114 -5.81 5.79 -1.51
C THR A 114 -4.80 4.96 -2.31
N GLN A 115 -3.81 5.62 -2.91
CA GLN A 115 -2.73 4.95 -3.64
C GLN A 115 -1.93 4.01 -2.72
N LEU A 116 -1.52 4.49 -1.54
CA LEU A 116 -0.79 3.68 -0.56
C LEU A 116 -1.59 2.44 -0.14
N TYR A 117 -2.89 2.61 0.10
CA TYR A 117 -3.76 1.48 0.45
C TYR A 117 -3.85 0.46 -0.69
N SER A 118 -4.03 0.91 -1.93
CA SER A 118 -4.03 0.04 -3.11
C SER A 118 -2.69 -0.68 -3.31
N ASP A 119 -1.57 0.03 -3.24
CA ASP A 119 -0.22 -0.54 -3.40
C ASP A 119 0.10 -1.56 -2.31
N SER A 120 -0.25 -1.25 -1.05
CA SER A 120 -0.09 -2.17 0.07
C SER A 120 -0.89 -3.46 -0.13
N GLN A 121 -2.10 -3.36 -0.67
CA GLN A 121 -2.94 -4.53 -0.97
C GLN A 121 -2.32 -5.38 -2.08
N THR A 122 -1.79 -4.74 -3.13
CA THR A 122 -1.10 -5.44 -4.22
C THR A 122 0.16 -6.15 -3.73
N ILE A 123 0.97 -5.52 -2.88
CA ILE A 123 2.18 -6.15 -2.30
C ILE A 123 1.80 -7.36 -1.44
N ALA A 124 0.78 -7.22 -0.59
CA ALA A 124 0.32 -8.30 0.27
C ALA A 124 -0.15 -9.52 -0.55
N ASN A 125 -0.93 -9.28 -1.61
CA ASN A 125 -1.40 -10.34 -2.50
C ASN A 125 -0.21 -11.00 -3.22
N ASN A 126 0.70 -10.23 -3.83
CA ASN A 126 1.87 -10.81 -4.51
C ASN A 126 2.76 -11.65 -3.57
N LEU A 127 2.85 -11.29 -2.29
CA LEU A 127 3.61 -12.06 -1.30
C LEU A 127 2.86 -13.34 -0.87
N SER A 128 1.54 -13.28 -0.67
CA SER A 128 0.74 -14.49 -0.42
C SER A 128 0.76 -15.44 -1.60
N ASP A 129 0.82 -14.89 -2.81
CA ASP A 129 0.79 -15.62 -4.07
C ASP A 129 2.09 -16.40 -4.32
N GLY A 130 3.23 -15.92 -3.81
CA GLY A 130 4.53 -16.58 -3.95
C GLY A 130 4.92 -17.51 -2.78
N LEU A 131 4.33 -17.30 -1.59
CA LEU A 131 4.62 -18.02 -0.36
C LEU A 131 3.34 -18.65 0.20
N TYR A 132 2.98 -19.82 -0.31
CA TYR A 132 1.64 -20.38 -0.14
C TYR A 132 1.49 -21.35 1.04
N GLY A 133 2.47 -22.23 1.28
CA GLY A 133 2.10 -23.49 1.92
C GLY A 133 2.64 -23.73 3.32
N THR A 134 1.73 -23.80 4.30
CA THR A 134 1.66 -24.90 5.29
C THR A 134 0.33 -24.89 6.01
N THR A 135 -0.14 -23.69 6.33
CA THR A 135 -1.26 -23.52 7.26
C THR A 135 -2.63 -23.67 6.61
N GLN A 136 -2.75 -23.47 5.30
CA GLN A 136 -4.04 -23.58 4.59
C GLN A 136 -4.34 -25.01 4.11
N ASP A 137 -3.31 -25.75 3.70
CA ASP A 137 -3.47 -27.07 3.08
C ASP A 137 -2.94 -28.16 4.01
N ILE A 138 -3.86 -28.90 4.63
CA ILE A 138 -3.54 -29.96 5.60
C ILE A 138 -3.44 -31.35 4.95
N THR A 139 -3.90 -31.52 3.70
CA THR A 139 -3.83 -32.77 2.95
C THR A 139 -3.12 -32.62 1.60
N LEU A 140 -2.60 -33.75 1.10
CA LEU A 140 -1.91 -33.79 -0.19
C LEU A 140 -2.85 -33.44 -1.35
N ASP A 141 -4.12 -33.82 -1.26
CA ASP A 141 -5.15 -33.46 -2.24
C ASP A 141 -5.35 -31.95 -2.34
N GLN A 142 -5.40 -31.25 -1.19
CA GLN A 142 -5.56 -29.80 -1.15
C GLN A 142 -4.36 -29.09 -1.78
N LEU A 143 -3.14 -29.53 -1.44
CA LEU A 143 -1.91 -28.98 -1.99
C LEU A 143 -1.78 -29.26 -3.51
N MET A 144 -2.25 -30.43 -3.98
CA MET A 144 -2.27 -30.77 -5.41
C MET A 144 -3.30 -29.96 -6.18
N LYS A 145 -4.48 -29.78 -5.57
CA LYS A 145 -5.53 -28.94 -6.13
C LYS A 145 -5.04 -27.49 -6.26
N HIS A 146 -4.37 -26.98 -5.23
CA HIS A 146 -3.77 -25.65 -5.25
C HIS A 146 -2.81 -25.50 -6.43
N MET A 147 -1.87 -26.45 -6.59
CA MET A 147 -0.94 -26.50 -7.71
C MET A 147 -1.62 -26.60 -9.08
N SER A 148 -2.77 -27.28 -9.17
CA SER A 148 -3.54 -27.37 -10.41
C SER A 148 -4.32 -26.09 -10.72
N ASP A 149 -4.84 -25.41 -9.70
CA ASP A 149 -5.60 -24.17 -9.83
C ASP A 149 -4.65 -22.98 -10.11
N TRP A 150 -3.38 -23.09 -9.69
CA TRP A 150 -2.34 -22.09 -9.87
C TRP A 150 -1.43 -22.40 -11.06
N ASN A 151 -1.45 -21.53 -12.07
CA ASN A 151 -0.62 -21.68 -13.27
C ASN A 151 0.84 -21.18 -13.09
N HIS A 152 1.33 -21.10 -11.85
CA HIS A 152 2.65 -20.55 -11.50
C HIS A 152 3.33 -21.38 -10.40
N PRO A 153 4.68 -21.40 -10.37
CA PRO A 153 5.40 -22.09 -9.30
C PRO A 153 5.19 -21.40 -7.95
N PHE A 154 5.05 -22.20 -6.89
CA PHE A 154 4.93 -21.70 -5.52
C PHE A 154 5.80 -22.53 -4.57
N VAL A 155 6.20 -21.92 -3.45
CA VAL A 155 6.95 -22.57 -2.37
C VAL A 155 6.01 -22.89 -1.21
N PHE A 156 6.24 -24.04 -0.57
CA PHE A 156 5.54 -24.47 0.63
C PHE A 156 6.53 -25.06 1.63
N ASP A 157 6.29 -24.88 2.92
CA ASP A 157 6.85 -25.71 3.98
C ASP A 157 5.91 -26.91 4.27
N ILE A 158 6.41 -27.90 5.00
CA ILE A 158 5.61 -28.94 5.64
C ILE A 158 6.24 -29.22 7.01
N GLY A 159 5.50 -28.92 8.08
CA GLY A 159 5.92 -29.23 9.43
C GLY A 159 5.93 -30.74 9.69
N TYR A 160 6.95 -31.26 10.38
CA TYR A 160 7.10 -32.68 10.70
C TYR A 160 5.93 -33.28 11.52
N THR A 161 5.13 -32.44 12.16
CA THR A 161 3.94 -32.83 12.92
C THR A 161 2.69 -32.98 12.05
N LEU A 162 2.72 -32.52 10.80
CA LEU A 162 1.57 -32.58 9.90
C LEU A 162 1.44 -33.97 9.28
N PRO A 163 0.21 -34.50 9.13
CA PRO A 163 -0.01 -35.80 8.48
C PRO A 163 0.48 -35.89 7.03
N ILE A 164 0.55 -34.74 6.34
CA ILE A 164 1.06 -34.63 4.97
C ILE A 164 2.60 -34.70 4.89
N ALA A 165 3.33 -34.70 6.00
CA ALA A 165 4.79 -34.76 5.96
C ALA A 165 5.28 -36.03 5.22
N PRO A 166 6.16 -35.89 4.20
CA PRO A 166 6.64 -37.03 3.42
C PRO A 166 7.50 -38.00 4.24
N ASP A 167 8.11 -37.50 5.32
CA ASP A 167 8.84 -38.27 6.31
C ASP A 167 8.70 -37.62 7.70
N LYS A 168 9.38 -38.18 8.72
CA LYS A 168 9.35 -37.66 10.10
C LYS A 168 10.24 -36.41 10.29
N ASN A 169 10.31 -35.54 9.30
CA ASN A 169 11.10 -34.31 9.34
C ASN A 169 10.33 -33.15 8.70
N ASN A 170 10.82 -31.94 8.95
CA ASN A 170 10.36 -30.78 8.20
C ASN A 170 10.79 -30.92 6.75
N ALA A 171 9.91 -30.53 5.84
CA ALA A 171 10.22 -30.45 4.42
C ALA A 171 9.96 -29.04 3.90
N ILE A 172 10.77 -28.61 2.94
CA ILE A 172 10.49 -27.44 2.11
C ILE A 172 10.25 -27.95 0.71
N GLY A 173 9.24 -27.45 0.04
CA GLY A 173 8.85 -27.91 -1.27
C GLY A 173 8.47 -26.81 -2.24
N ILE A 174 8.35 -27.23 -3.49
CA ILE A 174 8.03 -26.39 -4.64
C ILE A 174 6.96 -27.13 -5.43
N GLY A 175 5.85 -26.45 -5.75
CA GLY A 175 4.86 -26.94 -6.70
C GLY A 175 5.11 -26.30 -8.06
N GLU A 176 5.29 -27.10 -9.10
CA GLU A 176 5.50 -26.61 -10.47
C GLU A 176 5.02 -27.66 -11.50
N ARG A 177 4.43 -27.22 -12.62
CA ARG A 177 4.15 -28.05 -13.81
C ARG A 177 3.38 -29.36 -13.52
N GLY A 178 2.38 -29.34 -12.64
CA GLY A 178 1.60 -30.55 -12.36
C GLY A 178 2.22 -31.45 -11.29
N MET A 179 3.30 -31.05 -10.63
CA MET A 179 4.02 -31.88 -9.66
C MET A 179 4.45 -31.07 -8.43
N LEU A 180 4.39 -31.70 -7.27
CA LEU A 180 5.05 -31.20 -6.07
C LEU A 180 6.39 -31.88 -5.87
N HIS A 181 7.36 -31.10 -5.42
CA HIS A 181 8.66 -31.55 -4.95
C HIS A 181 8.79 -31.14 -3.48
N ALA A 182 9.29 -32.03 -2.63
CA ALA A 182 9.55 -31.74 -1.22
C ALA A 182 10.95 -32.24 -0.85
N PHE A 183 11.73 -31.38 -0.22
CA PHE A 183 13.07 -31.65 0.28
C PHE A 183 13.00 -31.69 1.80
N SER A 184 13.18 -32.89 2.34
CA SER A 184 13.24 -33.11 3.78
C SER A 184 14.57 -32.61 4.33
N TYR A 185 14.58 -32.16 5.58
CA TYR A 185 15.80 -31.79 6.32
C TYR A 185 16.80 -32.96 6.43
N SER A 186 16.36 -34.20 6.20
CA SER A 186 17.24 -35.37 6.08
C SER A 186 18.05 -35.43 4.78
N GLY A 187 17.85 -34.47 3.86
CA GLY A 187 18.47 -34.45 2.53
C GLY A 187 17.75 -35.33 1.50
N LYS A 188 16.59 -35.90 1.86
CA LYS A 188 15.76 -36.71 0.96
C LYS A 188 14.87 -35.82 0.09
N HIS A 189 14.73 -36.19 -1.17
CA HIS A 189 13.81 -35.56 -2.11
C HIS A 189 12.60 -36.49 -2.34
N PHE A 190 11.41 -35.92 -2.22
CA PHE A 190 10.14 -36.55 -2.49
C PHE A 190 9.42 -35.80 -3.61
N TYR A 191 8.59 -36.51 -4.35
CA TYR A 191 7.73 -35.92 -5.35
C TYR A 191 6.32 -36.48 -5.25
N CYS A 192 5.34 -35.70 -5.71
CA CYS A 192 3.95 -36.12 -5.83
C CYS A 192 3.39 -35.59 -7.14
N ILE A 193 2.94 -36.50 -8.01
CA ILE A 193 2.24 -36.19 -9.27
C ILE A 193 0.73 -36.39 -9.16
N ASP A 194 0.29 -37.09 -8.12
CA ASP A 194 -1.09 -37.53 -7.91
C ASP A 194 -1.24 -37.81 -6.41
N ALA A 195 -2.11 -37.05 -5.76
CA ALA A 195 -2.29 -37.14 -4.32
C ALA A 195 -2.77 -38.53 -3.86
N SER A 196 -3.45 -39.29 -4.73
CA SER A 196 -3.86 -40.67 -4.44
C SER A 196 -2.68 -41.65 -4.33
N LYS A 197 -1.53 -41.31 -4.93
CA LYS A 197 -0.30 -42.11 -4.86
C LYS A 197 0.56 -41.76 -3.65
N GLY A 198 0.22 -40.67 -2.94
CA GLY A 198 1.02 -40.15 -1.85
C GLY A 198 2.37 -39.60 -2.30
N TRP A 199 3.22 -39.27 -1.32
CA TRP A 199 4.61 -38.93 -1.58
C TRP A 199 5.40 -40.14 -2.07
N GLN A 200 6.18 -39.93 -3.12
CA GLN A 200 7.11 -40.91 -3.67
C GLN A 200 8.53 -40.41 -3.42
N GLU A 201 9.39 -41.24 -2.84
CA GLU A 201 10.82 -40.90 -2.71
C GLU A 201 11.43 -40.85 -4.12
N SER A 202 12.02 -39.71 -4.49
CA SER A 202 12.66 -39.57 -5.79
C SER A 202 13.91 -40.44 -5.81
N PRO A 203 14.22 -41.13 -6.93
CA PRO A 203 15.52 -41.76 -7.07
C PRO A 203 16.56 -40.65 -6.89
N TYR A 204 17.37 -40.77 -5.84
CA TYR A 204 18.41 -39.78 -5.54
C TYR A 204 19.16 -39.46 -6.83
N ALA A 205 19.57 -38.21 -7.04
CA ALA A 205 20.81 -38.01 -7.78
C ALA A 205 21.89 -38.68 -6.93
N LEU A 206 22.08 -39.98 -7.13
CA LEU A 206 23.07 -40.75 -6.42
C LEU A 206 24.42 -40.11 -6.74
N LYS A 207 25.39 -40.21 -5.84
CA LYS A 207 26.77 -39.79 -6.16
C LYS A 207 27.27 -40.46 -7.46
N SER A 208 26.71 -41.62 -7.81
CA SER A 208 26.93 -42.33 -9.08
C SER A 208 26.38 -41.62 -10.32
N ASP A 209 25.44 -40.69 -10.20
CA ASP A 209 24.83 -39.97 -11.33
C ASP A 209 25.64 -38.72 -11.71
N LEU A 210 26.41 -38.16 -10.77
CA LEU A 210 27.39 -37.10 -11.04
C LEU A 210 28.63 -37.65 -11.76
N ILE A 211 28.90 -38.95 -11.64
CA ILE A 211 30.05 -39.61 -12.26
C ILE A 211 29.50 -40.47 -13.39
N ASN A 212 29.61 -40.02 -14.63
CA ASN A 212 29.27 -40.85 -15.79
C ASN A 212 30.24 -42.04 -15.86
N THR A 213 29.94 -43.10 -15.09
CA THR A 213 30.74 -44.31 -14.91
C THR A 213 30.84 -45.15 -16.18
N LYS A 214 30.15 -44.77 -17.27
CA LYS A 214 30.22 -45.45 -18.57
C LYS A 214 31.64 -45.52 -19.14
N TYR A 215 32.54 -44.64 -18.70
CA TYR A 215 33.97 -44.66 -19.07
C TYR A 215 34.93 -44.89 -17.88
N LEU A 216 34.41 -45.06 -16.67
CA LEU A 216 35.18 -45.22 -15.43
C LEU A 216 34.70 -46.44 -14.64
N VAL A 217 34.66 -47.61 -15.29
CA VAL A 217 34.34 -48.91 -14.64
C VAL A 217 35.49 -49.41 -13.74
N ASN A 218 36.54 -48.61 -13.56
CA ASN A 218 37.69 -48.97 -12.73
C ASN A 218 37.62 -48.13 -11.44
N GLU A 219 37.64 -48.81 -10.30
CA GLU A 219 37.60 -48.25 -8.95
C GLU A 219 38.53 -47.03 -8.81
N PHE A 220 37.96 -45.82 -8.87
CA PHE A 220 38.71 -44.60 -8.57
C PHE A 220 38.84 -44.47 -7.05
N ASN A 221 39.79 -45.20 -6.47
CA ASN A 221 40.14 -45.08 -5.07
C ASN A 221 41.07 -43.87 -4.88
N ALA A 222 40.49 -42.67 -4.86
CA ALA A 222 41.19 -41.47 -4.39
C ALA A 222 41.23 -41.46 -2.86
N TYR A 223 41.97 -42.41 -2.29
CA TYR A 223 42.46 -42.31 -0.93
C TYR A 223 43.99 -42.25 -1.00
N ASN A 224 44.56 -41.23 -0.38
CA ASN A 224 46.01 -41.07 -0.14
C ASN A 224 46.88 -40.82 -1.39
N ASP A 225 46.59 -39.77 -2.18
CA ASP A 225 47.42 -39.25 -3.29
C ASP A 225 47.76 -40.22 -4.45
N THR A 226 47.28 -41.45 -4.39
CA THR A 226 47.43 -42.48 -5.42
C THR A 226 46.19 -42.55 -6.31
N ILE A 227 46.36 -42.43 -7.63
CA ILE A 227 45.32 -42.75 -8.62
C ILE A 227 45.61 -44.15 -9.15
N VAL A 228 44.62 -45.06 -9.06
CA VAL A 228 44.74 -46.44 -9.53
C VAL A 228 43.60 -46.76 -10.49
N LEU A 229 43.93 -47.27 -11.68
CA LEU A 229 42.98 -47.74 -12.67
C LEU A 229 43.27 -49.21 -12.97
N THR A 230 42.37 -50.10 -12.58
CA THR A 230 42.53 -51.55 -12.78
C THR A 230 41.48 -52.10 -13.73
N SER A 231 41.91 -52.74 -14.82
CA SER A 231 41.03 -53.48 -15.73
C SER A 231 41.22 -54.99 -15.56
N THR A 232 40.13 -55.76 -15.65
CA THR A 232 40.15 -57.22 -15.61
C THR A 232 39.70 -57.76 -16.97
N ALA A 233 40.53 -58.58 -17.60
CA ALA A 233 40.19 -59.29 -18.82
C ALA A 233 39.24 -60.47 -18.52
N THR A 234 38.51 -60.93 -19.53
CA THR A 234 37.52 -62.03 -19.40
C THR A 234 38.12 -63.33 -18.87
N ASP A 235 39.42 -63.54 -19.09
CA ASP A 235 40.15 -64.71 -18.59
C ASP A 235 40.48 -64.62 -17.07
N GLY A 236 40.27 -63.46 -16.44
CA GLY A 236 40.60 -63.17 -15.05
C GLY A 236 41.98 -62.54 -14.84
N SER A 237 42.76 -62.33 -15.90
CA SER A 237 44.01 -61.55 -15.84
C SER A 237 43.68 -60.06 -15.64
N LYS A 238 44.58 -59.33 -14.99
CA LYS A 238 44.39 -57.90 -14.67
C LYS A 238 45.55 -57.04 -15.13
N ILE A 239 45.25 -55.81 -15.52
CA ILE A 239 46.22 -54.74 -15.81
C ILE A 239 45.87 -53.56 -14.91
N GLN A 240 46.88 -52.90 -14.35
CA GLN A 240 46.72 -51.76 -13.49
C GLN A 240 47.66 -50.63 -13.90
N LEU A 241 47.13 -49.42 -14.04
CA LEU A 241 47.88 -48.18 -14.09
C LEU A 241 47.79 -47.53 -12.70
N SER A 242 48.93 -47.16 -12.10
CA SER A 242 48.94 -46.53 -10.77
C SER A 242 50.02 -45.45 -10.69
N THR A 243 49.81 -44.43 -9.86
CA THR A 243 50.83 -43.41 -9.52
C THR A 243 50.95 -43.29 -8.00
N ASP A 244 52.18 -43.14 -7.49
CA ASP A 244 52.46 -42.85 -6.07
C ASP A 244 52.65 -41.34 -5.81
N GLY A 245 52.27 -40.50 -6.76
CA GLY A 245 52.51 -39.05 -6.75
C GLY A 245 53.89 -38.65 -7.32
N THR A 246 54.83 -39.59 -7.45
CA THR A 246 56.19 -39.35 -7.98
C THR A 246 56.44 -40.12 -9.27
N ASN A 247 56.02 -41.37 -9.35
CA ASN A 247 56.27 -42.28 -10.46
C ASN A 247 54.95 -42.85 -11.01
N LEU A 248 54.93 -43.15 -12.31
CA LEU A 248 53.84 -43.84 -12.98
C LEU A 248 54.22 -45.32 -13.20
N TYR A 249 53.34 -46.22 -12.78
CA TYR A 249 53.52 -47.66 -12.86
C TYR A 249 52.46 -48.31 -13.76
N LEU A 250 52.90 -49.24 -14.61
CA LEU A 250 52.05 -50.22 -15.27
C LEU A 250 52.34 -51.60 -14.68
N ASN A 251 51.33 -52.20 -14.07
CA ASN A 251 51.39 -53.52 -13.44
C ASN A 251 50.48 -54.51 -14.16
N LYS A 252 50.86 -55.79 -14.19
CA LYS A 252 50.00 -56.89 -14.64
C LYS A 252 49.88 -57.97 -13.57
N LYS A 253 48.77 -58.70 -13.57
CA LYS A 253 48.54 -59.87 -12.72
C LYS A 253 47.86 -60.94 -13.56
N LEU A 254 48.52 -62.07 -13.75
CA LEU A 254 47.97 -63.16 -14.56
C LEU A 254 46.84 -63.88 -13.82
N LYS A 255 45.96 -64.56 -14.55
CA LYS A 255 44.92 -65.42 -13.98
C LYS A 255 45.51 -66.37 -12.93
N GLY A 256 44.96 -66.34 -11.72
CA GLY A 256 45.37 -67.22 -10.61
C GLY A 256 46.64 -66.81 -9.87
N ALA A 257 47.34 -65.75 -10.30
CA ALA A 257 48.46 -65.21 -9.54
C ALA A 257 47.97 -64.50 -8.26
N THR A 258 48.79 -64.50 -7.21
CA THR A 258 48.54 -63.74 -5.97
C THR A 258 49.06 -62.31 -6.05
N ASP A 259 50.17 -62.11 -6.76
CA ASP A 259 50.92 -60.84 -6.75
C ASP A 259 50.87 -60.10 -8.09
N TRP A 260 51.13 -58.80 -8.03
CA TRP A 260 51.29 -57.94 -9.21
C TRP A 260 52.74 -57.94 -9.68
N THR A 261 52.93 -57.83 -10.98
CA THR A 261 54.25 -57.64 -11.60
C THR A 261 54.29 -56.29 -12.31
N THR A 262 55.19 -55.41 -11.91
CA THR A 262 55.45 -54.15 -12.63
C THR A 262 56.11 -54.46 -13.97
N VAL A 263 55.43 -54.09 -15.05
CA VAL A 263 55.94 -54.23 -16.42
C VAL A 263 56.60 -52.95 -16.92
N TRP A 264 56.27 -51.81 -16.30
CA TRP A 264 56.87 -50.53 -16.63
C TRP A 264 56.75 -49.54 -15.47
N LYS A 265 57.79 -48.72 -15.29
CA LYS A 265 57.87 -47.62 -14.32
C LYS A 265 58.49 -46.41 -15.03
N LYS A 266 57.94 -45.22 -14.82
CA LYS A 266 58.50 -43.94 -15.24
C LYS A 266 58.51 -42.94 -14.09
#